data_AF-A0A7G5ZTF8-F1
#
_entry.id   AF-A0A7G5ZTF8-F1
#
_cell.length_a   1.000
_cell.length_b   1.000
_cell.length_c   1.000
_cell.angle_alpha   90.00
_cell.angle_beta   90.00
_cell.angle_gamma   90.00
#
_symmetry.space_group_name_H-M   'P 1'
#
loop_
_entity.id
_entity.type
_entity.pdbx_description
1 polymer ?
#
loop_
_entity_poly.entity_id
_entity_poly.type
_entity_poly.pdbx_seq_one_letter_code
_entity_poly.pdbx_strand_id
1 'polypeptide(L)'
;MARAGRARGRPRRGLRARIGTKLALQNLRRGLRPPQSGHDNAHYFDDIATVRALAAVATGATDEAGADAEVTHSLDGVWCARASAVLFGALIEGAGAADAVRLAVEELPQSTWSRRMAETSLQVAAGAKGPMDRARRLSTQVGDWVYSYPVAAPETFGFLLAHIAMAQDADDLLLGVLAQPRNAATLPALAGAAAAVLFGEDWIPEGLEPSGIRLTGLAIPRFAGLTVDEAIDR
;
A
#
# COMPACT_ATOMS: atom_id res chain seq x y z
N MET A 1 38.01 -43.36 3.05
CA MET A 1 36.68 -43.43 2.39
C MET A 1 35.62 -42.90 3.35
N ALA A 2 35.28 -41.61 3.27
CA ALA A 2 34.17 -41.02 4.02
C ALA A 2 33.04 -40.71 3.03
N ARG A 3 31.86 -41.31 3.26
CA ARG A 3 30.67 -41.13 2.42
C ARG A 3 30.16 -39.70 2.53
N ALA A 4 30.20 -38.97 1.42
CA ALA A 4 29.48 -37.72 1.24
C ALA A 4 27.97 -37.96 1.42
N GLY A 5 27.42 -37.44 2.51
CA GLY A 5 25.98 -37.36 2.73
C GLY A 5 25.38 -36.41 1.71
N ARG A 6 24.73 -36.96 0.68
CA ARG A 6 23.86 -36.21 -0.23
C ARG A 6 22.78 -35.52 0.59
N ALA A 7 22.84 -34.19 0.67
CA ALA A 7 21.76 -33.36 1.17
C ALA A 7 20.49 -33.69 0.36
N ARG A 8 19.57 -34.42 0.99
CA ARG A 8 18.25 -34.76 0.44
C ARG A 8 17.49 -33.45 0.20
N GLY A 9 16.79 -33.39 -0.94
CA GLY A 9 16.16 -32.22 -1.53
C GLY A 9 15.55 -31.22 -0.54
N ARG A 10 16.18 -30.04 -0.43
CA ARG A 10 15.40 -28.82 -0.23
C ARG A 10 14.72 -28.50 -1.56
N PRO A 11 13.39 -28.36 -1.64
CA PRO A 11 12.77 -27.81 -2.85
C PRO A 11 13.45 -26.48 -3.13
N ARG A 12 13.89 -26.22 -4.37
CA ARG A 12 14.36 -24.90 -4.80
C ARG A 12 13.30 -23.92 -4.35
N ARG A 13 13.56 -23.12 -3.31
CA ARG A 13 12.53 -22.25 -2.73
C ARG A 13 12.07 -21.32 -3.85
N GLY A 14 10.83 -21.51 -4.31
CA GLY A 14 10.23 -20.60 -5.27
C GLY A 14 10.23 -19.19 -4.69
N LEU A 15 10.30 -18.19 -5.58
CA LEU A 15 10.18 -16.78 -5.21
C LEU A 15 8.99 -16.59 -4.26
N ARG A 16 9.23 -16.00 -3.08
CA ARG A 16 8.17 -15.57 -2.17
C ARG A 16 7.75 -14.16 -2.58
N ALA A 17 6.54 -14.03 -3.10
CA ALA A 17 5.95 -12.76 -3.49
C ALA A 17 4.42 -12.90 -3.43
N ARG A 18 3.70 -11.77 -3.44
CA ARG A 18 2.24 -11.77 -3.64
C ARG A 18 1.91 -12.43 -4.98
N ILE A 19 0.72 -13.02 -5.07
CA ILE A 19 0.30 -13.79 -6.25
C ILE A 19 0.26 -12.92 -7.51
N GLY A 20 -0.18 -11.66 -7.41
CA GLY A 20 -0.13 -10.70 -8.51
C GLY A 20 1.28 -10.50 -9.07
N THR A 21 2.28 -10.33 -8.20
CA THR A 21 3.69 -10.21 -8.62
C THR A 21 4.18 -11.48 -9.34
N LYS A 22 3.79 -12.67 -8.86
CA LYS A 22 4.18 -13.93 -9.50
C LYS A 22 3.58 -14.07 -10.90
N LEU A 23 2.32 -13.69 -11.08
CA LEU A 23 1.63 -13.74 -12.38
C LEU A 23 2.25 -12.75 -13.37
N ALA A 24 2.52 -11.52 -12.93
CA ALA A 24 3.22 -10.53 -13.75
C ALA A 24 4.60 -11.03 -14.21
N LEU A 25 5.39 -11.64 -13.32
CA LEU A 25 6.67 -12.25 -13.70
C LEU A 25 6.52 -13.40 -14.70
N GLN A 26 5.44 -14.17 -14.63
CA GLN A 26 5.13 -15.19 -15.64
C GLN A 26 4.77 -14.57 -16.99
N ASN A 27 3.98 -13.50 -16.99
CA ASN A 27 3.63 -12.74 -18.19
C ASN A 27 4.88 -12.15 -18.86
N LEU A 28 5.76 -11.52 -18.08
CA LEU A 28 7.04 -11.00 -18.57
C LEU A 28 7.92 -12.11 -19.16
N ARG A 29 8.00 -13.28 -18.51
CA ARG A 29 8.73 -14.45 -19.05
C ARG A 29 8.15 -15.00 -20.36
N ARG A 30 6.85 -14.79 -20.60
CA ARG A 30 6.17 -15.15 -21.86
C ARG A 30 6.33 -14.09 -22.94
N GLY A 31 7.00 -12.97 -22.65
CA GLY A 31 7.26 -11.89 -23.61
C GLY A 31 6.22 -10.77 -23.58
N LEU A 32 5.21 -10.83 -22.71
CA LEU A 32 4.33 -9.68 -22.47
C LEU A 32 5.14 -8.55 -21.83
N ARG A 33 4.78 -7.32 -22.16
CA ARG A 33 5.39 -6.09 -21.61
C ARG A 33 4.31 -5.28 -20.90
N PRO A 34 4.65 -4.40 -19.95
CA PRO A 34 3.71 -3.39 -19.46
C PRO A 34 3.15 -2.59 -20.65
N PRO A 35 1.85 -2.23 -20.67
CA PRO A 35 0.87 -2.47 -19.61
C PRO A 35 0.23 -3.88 -19.65
N GLN A 36 0.46 -4.67 -20.72
CA GLN A 36 -0.16 -5.99 -20.90
C GLN A 36 0.20 -6.98 -19.78
N SER A 37 1.42 -6.90 -19.23
CA SER A 37 1.86 -7.80 -18.15
C SER A 37 1.06 -7.62 -16.86
N GLY A 38 0.65 -6.39 -16.55
CA GLY A 38 -0.23 -6.07 -15.43
C GLY A 38 -1.71 -6.19 -15.75
N HIS A 39 -2.10 -5.94 -17.00
CA HIS A 39 -3.47 -6.15 -17.48
C HIS A 39 -3.89 -7.62 -17.42
N ASP A 40 -3.05 -8.53 -17.93
CA ASP A 40 -3.35 -9.97 -17.97
C ASP A 40 -3.02 -10.65 -16.63
N ASN A 41 -3.41 -10.02 -15.52
CA ASN A 41 -3.15 -10.47 -14.17
C ASN A 41 -4.45 -10.57 -13.39
N ALA A 42 -4.78 -11.73 -12.82
CA ALA A 42 -6.00 -11.89 -12.03
C ALA A 42 -6.07 -10.98 -10.78
N HIS A 43 -4.92 -10.42 -10.35
CA HIS A 43 -4.81 -9.49 -9.23
C HIS A 43 -4.51 -8.05 -9.67
N TYR A 44 -4.89 -7.68 -10.91
CA TYR A 44 -4.58 -6.38 -11.49
C TYR A 44 -5.07 -5.17 -10.66
N PHE A 45 -6.09 -5.36 -9.81
CA PHE A 45 -6.75 -4.33 -9.01
C PHE A 45 -6.24 -4.26 -7.56
N ASP A 46 -5.25 -5.07 -7.19
CA ASP A 46 -4.84 -5.19 -5.79
C ASP A 46 -4.06 -3.96 -5.26
N ASP A 47 -3.98 -3.83 -3.95
CA ASP A 47 -3.52 -2.63 -3.27
C ASP A 47 -1.99 -2.48 -3.18
N ILE A 48 -1.18 -3.47 -3.56
CA ILE A 48 0.26 -3.39 -3.25
C ILE A 48 1.02 -2.34 -4.07
N ALA A 49 0.47 -1.94 -5.21
CA ALA A 49 1.03 -0.85 -6.01
C ALA A 49 0.95 0.50 -5.27
N THR A 50 -0.01 0.70 -4.37
CA THR A 50 -0.11 1.91 -3.54
C THR A 50 1.09 2.05 -2.59
N VAL A 51 1.63 0.94 -2.08
CA VAL A 51 2.86 0.95 -1.26
C VAL A 51 4.09 1.26 -2.10
N ARG A 52 4.17 0.71 -3.32
CA ARG A 52 5.28 1.01 -4.24
C ARG A 52 5.28 2.47 -4.71
N ALA A 53 4.10 3.10 -4.78
CA ALA A 53 3.99 4.52 -5.09
C ALA A 53 4.76 5.41 -4.10
N LEU A 54 4.86 5.03 -2.81
CA LEU A 54 5.68 5.77 -1.84
C LEU A 54 7.17 5.73 -2.20
N ALA A 55 7.66 4.63 -2.78
CA ALA A 55 9.05 4.54 -3.23
C ALA A 55 9.31 5.48 -4.42
N ALA A 56 8.34 5.62 -5.33
CA ALA A 56 8.41 6.59 -6.42
C ALA A 56 8.47 8.02 -5.86
N VAL A 57 7.64 8.35 -4.88
CA VAL A 57 7.67 9.67 -4.20
C VAL A 57 9.01 9.90 -3.49
N ALA A 58 9.48 8.95 -2.69
CA ALA A 58 10.72 9.06 -1.92
C ALA A 58 11.97 9.24 -2.81
N THR A 59 11.91 8.82 -4.07
CA THR A 59 13.00 8.96 -5.06
C THR A 59 12.82 10.16 -5.99
N GLY A 60 11.81 11.01 -5.76
CA GLY A 60 11.50 12.16 -6.60
C GLY A 60 10.93 11.81 -7.97
N ALA A 61 10.43 10.58 -8.14
CA ALA A 61 9.90 10.02 -9.37
C ALA A 61 8.38 9.80 -9.30
N THR A 62 7.64 10.72 -8.67
CA THR A 62 6.18 10.64 -8.47
C THR A 62 5.42 10.29 -9.76
N ASP A 63 5.82 10.89 -10.89
CA ASP A 63 5.18 10.66 -12.21
C ASP A 63 5.40 9.23 -12.75
N GLU A 64 6.41 8.50 -12.26
CA GLU A 64 6.72 7.12 -12.67
C GLU A 64 5.87 6.07 -11.93
N ALA A 65 5.10 6.46 -10.91
CA ALA A 65 4.30 5.52 -10.13
C ALA A 65 3.29 4.72 -10.99
N GLY A 66 2.74 5.35 -12.03
CA GLY A 66 1.86 4.68 -12.99
C GLY A 66 2.60 3.62 -13.81
N ALA A 67 3.76 3.96 -14.36
CA ALA A 67 4.57 3.05 -15.15
C ALA A 67 5.08 1.85 -14.32
N ASP A 68 5.47 2.07 -13.06
CA ASP A 68 5.81 0.99 -12.13
C ASP A 68 4.61 0.08 -11.80
N ALA A 69 3.42 0.67 -11.62
CA ALA A 69 2.20 -0.06 -11.35
C ALA A 69 1.79 -0.96 -12.53
N GLU A 70 1.87 -0.46 -13.77
CA GLU A 70 1.52 -1.19 -15.01
C GLU A 70 2.30 -2.50 -15.22
N VAL A 71 3.42 -2.69 -14.52
CA VAL A 71 4.15 -3.97 -14.53
C VAL A 71 3.28 -5.10 -13.99
N THR A 72 2.51 -4.84 -12.94
CA THR A 72 1.75 -5.86 -12.18
C THR A 72 0.25 -5.61 -12.14
N HIS A 73 -0.20 -4.39 -12.44
CA HIS A 73 -1.57 -3.91 -12.25
C HIS A 73 -2.14 -3.31 -13.53
N SER A 74 -3.45 -3.08 -13.51
CA SER A 74 -4.18 -2.29 -14.51
C SER A 74 -5.38 -1.61 -13.85
N LEU A 75 -6.05 -0.70 -14.57
CA LEU A 75 -7.29 -0.04 -14.14
C LEU A 75 -7.17 0.51 -12.70
N ASP A 76 -8.07 0.13 -11.80
CA ASP A 76 -8.14 0.59 -10.42
C ASP A 76 -6.82 0.40 -9.64
N GLY A 77 -6.05 -0.65 -9.92
CA GLY A 77 -4.74 -0.85 -9.26
C GLY A 77 -3.72 0.22 -9.66
N VAL A 78 -3.70 0.61 -10.94
CA VAL A 78 -2.82 1.67 -11.46
C VAL A 78 -3.32 3.05 -11.05
N TRP A 79 -4.64 3.29 -11.12
CA TRP A 79 -5.23 4.57 -10.74
C TRP A 79 -5.01 4.87 -9.25
N CYS A 80 -5.23 3.89 -8.37
CA CYS A 80 -4.93 4.05 -6.95
C CYS A 80 -3.43 4.24 -6.68
N ALA A 81 -2.53 3.62 -7.45
CA ALA A 81 -1.09 3.83 -7.30
C ALA A 81 -0.69 5.28 -7.65
N ARG A 82 -1.19 5.80 -8.78
CA ARG A 82 -0.99 7.21 -9.17
C ARG A 82 -1.56 8.17 -8.14
N ALA A 83 -2.81 7.95 -7.72
CA ALA A 83 -3.44 8.77 -6.69
C ALA A 83 -2.72 8.69 -5.34
N SER A 84 -2.12 7.54 -5.00
CA SER A 84 -1.25 7.42 -3.81
C SER A 84 0.02 8.25 -3.97
N ALA A 85 0.66 8.23 -5.14
CA ALA A 85 1.83 9.06 -5.41
C ALA A 85 1.49 10.56 -5.27
N VAL A 86 0.34 11.00 -5.80
CA VAL A 86 -0.16 12.37 -5.65
C VAL A 86 -0.44 12.72 -4.19
N LEU A 87 -1.11 11.82 -3.44
CA LEU A 87 -1.39 12.02 -2.01
C LEU A 87 -0.11 12.24 -1.21
N PHE A 88 0.84 11.30 -1.29
CA PHE A 88 2.05 11.34 -0.49
C PHE A 88 3.05 12.40 -0.98
N GLY A 89 3.11 12.66 -2.29
CA GLY A 89 3.89 13.77 -2.86
C GLY A 89 3.41 15.11 -2.31
N ALA A 90 2.10 15.36 -2.34
CA ALA A 90 1.53 16.60 -1.80
C ALA A 90 1.78 16.74 -0.28
N LEU A 91 1.64 15.65 0.49
CA LEU A 91 1.94 15.68 1.93
C LEU A 91 3.40 16.04 2.20
N ILE A 92 4.36 15.44 1.47
CA ILE A 92 5.79 15.73 1.64
C ILE A 92 6.15 17.16 1.21
N GLU A 93 5.44 17.70 0.23
CA GLU A 93 5.55 19.11 -0.18
C GLU A 93 4.89 20.10 0.80
N GLY A 94 4.29 19.59 1.89
CA GLY A 94 3.72 20.39 2.98
C GLY A 94 2.24 20.73 2.82
N ALA A 95 1.52 20.07 1.90
CA ALA A 95 0.07 20.22 1.82
C ALA A 95 -0.61 19.68 3.08
N GLY A 96 -1.63 20.38 3.55
CA GLY A 96 -2.49 19.88 4.62
C GLY A 96 -3.30 18.67 4.17
N ALA A 97 -3.76 17.86 5.13
CA ALA A 97 -4.51 16.62 4.88
C ALA A 97 -5.69 16.80 3.91
N ALA A 98 -6.48 17.87 4.06
CA ALA A 98 -7.63 18.14 3.21
C ALA A 98 -7.24 18.38 1.75
N ASP A 99 -6.18 19.17 1.50
CA ASP A 99 -5.71 19.46 0.15
C ASP A 99 -5.06 18.24 -0.51
N ALA A 100 -4.24 17.51 0.23
CA ALA A 100 -3.61 16.29 -0.28
C ALA A 100 -4.66 15.22 -0.64
N VAL A 101 -5.69 15.04 0.20
CA VAL A 101 -6.82 14.13 -0.08
C VAL A 101 -7.60 14.60 -1.31
N ARG A 102 -7.88 15.90 -1.44
CA ARG A 102 -8.60 16.46 -2.61
C ARG A 102 -7.83 16.18 -3.91
N LEU A 103 -6.52 16.47 -3.94
CA LEU A 103 -5.66 16.21 -5.10
C LEU A 103 -5.65 14.73 -5.47
N ALA A 104 -5.54 13.86 -4.46
CA ALA A 104 -5.57 12.41 -4.68
C ALA A 104 -6.91 11.91 -5.27
N VAL A 105 -8.05 12.49 -4.85
CA VAL A 105 -9.37 12.17 -5.42
C VAL A 105 -9.48 12.69 -6.85
N GLU A 106 -8.94 13.87 -7.15
CA GLU A 106 -8.92 14.47 -8.49
C GLU A 106 -8.12 13.64 -9.50
N GLU A 107 -7.04 12.99 -9.06
CA GLU A 107 -6.23 12.07 -9.87
C GLU A 107 -6.98 10.80 -10.28
N LEU A 108 -8.00 10.38 -9.51
CA LEU A 108 -8.80 9.20 -9.85
C LEU A 108 -9.76 9.49 -11.01
N PRO A 109 -9.77 8.68 -12.09
CA PRO A 109 -10.66 8.91 -13.23
C PRO A 109 -12.14 8.83 -12.82
N GLN A 110 -12.96 9.70 -13.42
CA GLN A 110 -14.39 9.73 -13.17
C GLN A 110 -15.07 8.41 -13.52
N SER A 111 -16.19 8.10 -12.85
CA SER A 111 -17.02 6.90 -13.08
C SER A 111 -16.32 5.55 -12.86
N THR A 112 -15.15 5.54 -12.20
CA THR A 112 -14.43 4.31 -11.82
C THR A 112 -14.85 3.78 -10.45
N TRP A 113 -14.48 2.55 -10.13
CA TRP A 113 -14.69 2.01 -8.79
C TRP A 113 -13.85 2.74 -7.75
N SER A 114 -12.57 2.99 -8.03
CA SER A 114 -11.66 3.78 -7.19
C SER A 114 -12.25 5.14 -6.82
N ARG A 115 -12.75 5.88 -7.81
CA ARG A 115 -13.31 7.22 -7.59
C ARG A 115 -14.55 7.17 -6.69
N ARG A 116 -15.50 6.29 -6.99
CA ARG A 116 -16.70 6.11 -6.16
C ARG A 116 -16.36 5.70 -4.74
N MET A 117 -15.39 4.79 -4.58
CA MET A 117 -14.97 4.28 -3.28
C MET A 117 -14.33 5.37 -2.42
N ALA A 118 -13.47 6.21 -3.01
CA ALA A 118 -12.88 7.36 -2.33
C ALA A 118 -13.96 8.36 -1.87
N GLU A 119 -14.85 8.79 -2.77
CA GLU A 119 -15.91 9.75 -2.47
C GLU A 119 -16.88 9.22 -1.40
N THR A 120 -17.28 7.95 -1.51
CA THR A 120 -18.20 7.30 -0.55
C THR A 120 -17.55 7.14 0.82
N SER A 121 -16.28 6.75 0.87
CA SER A 121 -15.54 6.61 2.13
C SER A 121 -15.41 7.95 2.86
N LEU A 122 -15.08 9.02 2.13
CA LEU A 122 -15.01 10.38 2.67
C LEU A 122 -16.37 10.85 3.21
N GLN A 123 -17.45 10.62 2.45
CA GLN A 123 -18.81 10.96 2.88
C GLN A 123 -19.21 10.22 4.16
N VAL A 124 -18.93 8.91 4.24
CA VAL A 124 -19.26 8.09 5.41
C VAL A 124 -18.45 8.52 6.64
N ALA A 125 -17.18 8.88 6.44
CA ALA A 125 -16.29 9.29 7.51
C ALA A 125 -16.62 10.68 8.08
N ALA A 126 -17.11 11.61 7.26
CA ALA A 126 -17.52 12.95 7.69
C ALA A 126 -18.61 12.96 8.78
N GLY A 127 -19.41 11.88 8.88
CA GLY A 127 -20.44 11.72 9.91
C GLY A 127 -19.98 10.95 11.17
N ALA A 128 -18.71 10.56 11.26
CA ALA A 128 -18.19 9.76 12.37
C ALA A 128 -17.88 10.62 13.60
N LYS A 129 -18.03 10.02 14.80
CA LYS A 129 -17.78 10.72 16.09
C LYS A 129 -16.37 10.50 16.65
N GLY A 130 -15.46 9.89 15.88
CA GLY A 130 -14.11 9.51 16.29
C GLY A 130 -13.60 8.28 15.54
N PRO A 131 -12.36 7.83 15.82
CA PRO A 131 -11.66 6.80 15.04
C PRO A 131 -12.38 5.47 14.99
N MET A 132 -12.92 5.03 16.12
CA MET A 132 -13.64 3.75 16.21
C MET A 132 -14.97 3.76 15.48
N ASP A 133 -15.72 4.86 15.58
CA ASP A 133 -16.97 5.00 14.83
C ASP A 133 -16.68 5.10 13.33
N ARG A 134 -15.61 5.82 12.93
CA ARG A 134 -15.14 5.92 11.54
C ARG A 134 -14.78 4.53 10.99
N ALA A 135 -13.96 3.77 11.69
CA ALA A 135 -13.58 2.42 11.31
C ALA A 135 -14.79 1.49 11.17
N ARG A 136 -15.69 1.50 12.15
CA ARG A 136 -16.93 0.71 12.11
C ARG A 136 -17.82 1.09 10.93
N ARG A 137 -18.03 2.39 10.68
CA ARG A 137 -18.87 2.87 9.58
C ARG A 137 -18.30 2.49 8.22
N LEU A 138 -17.02 2.73 7.98
CA LEU A 138 -16.34 2.30 6.74
C LEU A 138 -16.50 0.80 6.53
N SER A 139 -16.26 0.00 7.57
CA SER A 139 -16.44 -1.46 7.49
C SER A 139 -17.87 -1.88 7.18
N THR A 140 -18.88 -1.25 7.79
CA THR A 140 -20.28 -1.71 7.72
C THR A 140 -21.08 -1.11 6.56
N GLN A 141 -20.68 0.06 6.05
CA GLN A 141 -21.45 0.80 5.03
C GLN A 141 -20.75 0.82 3.67
N VAL A 142 -19.44 0.55 3.64
CA VAL A 142 -18.63 0.69 2.43
C VAL A 142 -17.90 -0.60 2.08
N GLY A 143 -17.30 -1.26 3.08
CA GLY A 143 -16.52 -2.48 2.87
C GLY A 143 -17.36 -3.62 2.28
N ASP A 144 -16.79 -4.33 1.31
CA ASP A 144 -17.45 -5.47 0.66
C ASP A 144 -17.15 -6.78 1.39
N TRP A 145 -18.12 -7.27 2.17
CA TRP A 145 -17.99 -8.54 2.89
C TRP A 145 -18.30 -9.78 2.06
N VAL A 146 -18.72 -9.63 0.81
CA VAL A 146 -18.95 -10.77 -0.11
C VAL A 146 -17.62 -11.33 -0.57
N TYR A 147 -16.65 -10.47 -0.89
CA TYR A 147 -15.31 -10.90 -1.29
C TYR A 147 -14.43 -11.20 -0.07
N SER A 148 -13.88 -12.42 -0.02
CA SER A 148 -13.10 -12.91 1.14
C SER A 148 -11.64 -12.47 1.14
N TYR A 149 -11.15 -11.84 0.07
CA TYR A 149 -9.75 -11.43 -0.06
C TYR A 149 -9.60 -9.89 -0.13
N PRO A 150 -9.42 -9.23 1.02
CA PRO A 150 -9.51 -7.77 1.14
C PRO A 150 -8.26 -7.02 0.74
N VAL A 151 -7.91 -7.10 -0.54
CA VAL A 151 -6.72 -6.43 -1.09
C VAL A 151 -7.08 -5.47 -2.21
N ALA A 152 -8.35 -5.11 -2.37
CA ALA A 152 -8.75 -4.23 -3.45
C ALA A 152 -8.20 -2.82 -3.22
N ALA A 153 -7.43 -2.30 -4.20
CA ALA A 153 -6.87 -0.95 -4.12
C ALA A 153 -7.94 0.12 -3.86
N PRO A 154 -9.13 0.09 -4.51
CA PRO A 154 -10.19 1.05 -4.24
C PRO A 154 -10.60 1.12 -2.76
N GLU A 155 -10.83 -0.04 -2.12
CA GLU A 155 -11.28 -0.11 -0.73
C GLU A 155 -10.19 0.38 0.22
N THR A 156 -8.98 -0.17 0.09
CA THR A 156 -7.83 0.22 0.92
C THR A 156 -7.53 1.71 0.78
N PHE A 157 -7.50 2.24 -0.45
CA PHE A 157 -7.19 3.64 -0.70
C PHE A 157 -8.32 4.58 -0.25
N GLY A 158 -9.58 4.23 -0.50
CA GLY A 158 -10.73 5.00 -0.02
C GLY A 158 -10.76 5.11 1.51
N PHE A 159 -10.46 4.01 2.22
CA PHE A 159 -10.36 4.02 3.68
C PHE A 159 -9.18 4.84 4.18
N LEU A 160 -8.03 4.78 3.49
CA LEU A 160 -6.87 5.63 3.80
C LEU A 160 -7.24 7.11 3.72
N LEU A 161 -7.84 7.55 2.60
CA LEU A 161 -8.27 8.94 2.41
C LEU A 161 -9.26 9.38 3.50
N ALA A 162 -10.23 8.53 3.83
CA ALA A 162 -11.21 8.79 4.87
C ALA A 162 -10.59 8.96 6.26
N HIS A 163 -9.60 8.14 6.60
CA HIS A 163 -8.89 8.26 7.88
C HIS A 163 -7.99 9.49 7.92
N ILE A 164 -7.20 9.74 6.86
CA ILE A 164 -6.35 10.93 6.76
C ILE A 164 -7.17 12.22 6.85
N ALA A 165 -8.29 12.29 6.12
CA ALA A 165 -9.10 13.51 6.09
C ALA A 165 -9.70 13.87 7.45
N MET A 166 -9.97 12.88 8.32
CA MET A 166 -10.67 13.07 9.59
C MET A 166 -9.76 13.03 10.81
N ALA A 167 -8.51 12.58 10.68
CA ALA A 167 -7.60 12.41 11.80
C ALA A 167 -7.23 13.76 12.42
N GLN A 168 -7.30 13.85 13.75
CA GLN A 168 -6.84 15.02 14.49
C GLN A 168 -5.36 14.96 14.88
N ASP A 169 -4.87 13.74 15.09
CA ASP A 169 -3.48 13.43 15.47
C ASP A 169 -3.12 12.01 15.02
N ALA A 170 -1.88 11.59 15.30
CA ALA A 170 -1.38 10.28 14.93
C ALA A 170 -2.14 9.14 15.63
N ASP A 171 -2.56 9.31 16.89
CA ASP A 171 -3.28 8.30 17.65
C ASP A 171 -4.68 8.07 17.07
N ASP A 172 -5.41 9.13 16.70
CA ASP A 172 -6.70 9.04 16.00
C ASP A 172 -6.53 8.32 14.65
N LEU A 173 -5.53 8.69 13.85
CA LEU A 173 -5.26 8.03 12.57
C LEU A 173 -4.99 6.53 12.76
N LEU A 174 -4.03 6.19 13.63
CA LEU A 174 -3.57 4.81 13.83
C LEU A 174 -4.63 3.94 14.48
N LEU A 175 -5.33 4.45 15.51
CA LEU A 175 -6.43 3.72 16.14
C LEU A 175 -7.51 3.41 15.10
N GLY A 176 -7.89 4.39 14.27
CA GLY A 176 -8.84 4.21 13.19
C GLY A 176 -8.45 3.09 12.22
N VAL A 177 -7.23 3.11 11.68
CA VAL A 177 -6.80 2.13 10.67
C VAL A 177 -6.48 0.75 11.24
N LEU A 178 -6.02 0.65 12.49
CA LEU A 178 -5.75 -0.62 13.15
C LEU A 178 -7.06 -1.37 13.51
N ALA A 179 -8.15 -0.63 13.69
CA ALA A 179 -9.50 -1.20 13.81
C ALA A 179 -10.12 -1.63 12.46
N GLN A 180 -9.33 -1.65 11.39
CA GLN A 180 -9.69 -2.13 10.06
C GLN A 180 -9.01 -3.49 9.76
N PRO A 181 -9.36 -4.59 10.46
CA PRO A 181 -8.65 -5.87 10.34
C PRO A 181 -8.67 -6.43 8.92
N ARG A 182 -9.71 -6.08 8.16
CA ARG A 182 -9.89 -6.44 6.76
C ARG A 182 -8.72 -5.93 5.89
N ASN A 183 -8.30 -4.68 6.04
CA ASN A 183 -7.26 -4.05 5.21
C ASN A 183 -5.89 -3.97 5.91
N ALA A 184 -5.72 -4.69 7.02
CA ALA A 184 -4.56 -4.58 7.92
C ALA A 184 -3.20 -4.91 7.28
N ALA A 185 -3.18 -5.61 6.14
CA ALA A 185 -1.94 -5.94 5.44
C ALA A 185 -1.27 -4.74 4.75
N THR A 186 -2.02 -3.68 4.46
CA THR A 186 -1.56 -2.55 3.65
C THR A 186 -1.93 -1.21 4.30
N LEU A 187 -3.17 -1.06 4.76
CA LEU A 187 -3.71 0.21 5.26
C LEU A 187 -2.90 0.83 6.42
N PRO A 188 -2.51 0.08 7.47
CA PRO A 188 -1.75 0.66 8.58
C PRO A 188 -0.37 1.17 8.17
N ALA A 189 0.30 0.51 7.22
CA ALA A 189 1.61 0.94 6.75
C ALA A 189 1.54 2.28 6.00
N LEU A 190 0.53 2.44 5.13
CA LEU A 190 0.30 3.71 4.43
C LEU A 190 -0.10 4.82 5.41
N ALA A 191 -0.95 4.51 6.40
CA ALA A 191 -1.37 5.46 7.41
C ALA A 191 -0.22 5.90 8.32
N GLY A 192 0.68 4.99 8.70
CA GLY A 192 1.88 5.32 9.46
C GLY A 192 2.81 6.27 8.69
N ALA A 193 2.99 6.05 7.39
CA ALA A 193 3.72 6.98 6.53
C ALA A 193 3.05 8.37 6.48
N ALA A 194 1.72 8.41 6.37
CA ALA A 194 0.99 9.68 6.38
C ALA A 194 1.07 10.38 7.75
N ALA A 195 0.97 9.62 8.85
CA ALA A 195 1.07 10.13 10.22
C ALA A 195 2.44 10.76 10.49
N ALA A 196 3.53 10.14 10.02
CA ALA A 196 4.88 10.68 10.16
C ALA A 196 5.03 12.06 9.50
N VAL A 197 4.43 12.24 8.32
CA VAL A 197 4.49 13.52 7.59
C VAL A 197 3.54 14.57 8.18
N LEU A 198 2.32 14.16 8.58
CA LEU A 198 1.29 15.09 9.07
C LEU A 198 1.50 15.53 10.52
N PHE A 199 2.01 14.65 11.37
CA PHE A 199 2.04 14.82 12.82
C PHE A 199 3.45 14.69 13.42
N GLY A 200 4.48 14.52 12.58
CA GLY A 200 5.85 14.23 13.03
C GLY A 200 6.04 12.78 13.45
N GLU A 201 7.20 12.47 14.02
CA GLU A 201 7.61 11.09 14.36
C GLU A 201 7.58 10.80 15.87
N ASP A 202 7.31 11.79 16.72
CA ASP A 202 7.35 11.68 18.19
C ASP A 202 6.34 10.66 18.77
N TRP A 203 5.32 10.28 18.00
CA TRP A 203 4.34 9.26 18.37
C TRP A 203 4.85 7.83 18.19
N ILE A 204 5.94 7.63 17.44
CA ILE A 204 6.50 6.30 17.17
C ILE A 204 7.14 5.78 18.47
N PRO A 205 6.73 4.59 18.98
CA PRO A 205 7.30 4.04 20.19
C PRO A 205 8.82 3.83 20.11
N GLU A 206 9.51 4.11 21.23
CA GLU A 206 10.93 3.75 21.39
C GLU A 206 11.17 2.25 21.12
N GLY A 207 12.28 1.92 20.45
CA GLY A 207 12.63 0.55 20.07
C GLY A 207 12.13 0.12 18.68
N LEU A 208 11.40 0.98 17.97
CA LEU A 208 10.98 0.77 16.58
C LEU A 208 11.83 1.59 15.57
N GLU A 209 13.01 2.02 15.97
CA GLU A 209 13.92 2.76 15.10
C GLU A 209 14.35 1.87 13.91
N PRO A 210 14.52 2.44 12.71
CA PRO A 210 14.96 1.71 11.52
C PRO A 210 16.23 0.84 11.74
N SER A 211 17.19 1.33 12.52
CA SER A 211 18.40 0.61 12.92
C SER A 211 18.13 -0.65 13.77
N GLY A 212 17.00 -0.73 14.46
CA GLY A 212 16.58 -1.88 15.27
C GLY A 212 15.78 -2.93 14.48
N ILE A 213 15.20 -2.57 13.35
CA ILE A 213 14.31 -3.44 12.57
C ILE A 213 15.12 -4.27 11.56
N ARG A 214 15.23 -5.58 11.79
CA ARG A 214 15.94 -6.49 10.87
C ARG A 214 15.03 -7.10 9.80
N LEU A 215 15.48 -7.06 8.55
CA LEU A 215 14.79 -7.60 7.39
C LEU A 215 14.99 -9.11 7.25
N THR A 216 13.90 -9.85 7.06
CA THR A 216 13.93 -11.32 6.88
C THR A 216 14.44 -11.73 5.49
N GLY A 217 14.46 -10.82 4.51
CA GLY A 217 14.90 -11.09 3.13
C GLY A 217 14.06 -12.16 2.40
N LEU A 218 12.77 -12.27 2.70
CA LEU A 218 11.91 -13.34 2.16
C LEU A 218 11.75 -13.26 0.63
N ALA A 219 11.43 -12.08 0.11
CA ALA A 219 11.25 -11.85 -1.32
C ALA A 219 12.57 -11.53 -2.03
N ILE A 220 13.44 -10.79 -1.33
CA ILE A 220 14.73 -10.32 -1.84
C ILE A 220 15.83 -10.81 -0.87
N PRO A 221 16.42 -12.00 -1.11
CA PRO A 221 17.36 -12.62 -0.17
C PRO A 221 18.61 -11.81 0.16
N ARG A 222 19.03 -10.91 -0.74
CA ARG A 222 20.20 -10.02 -0.50
C ARG A 222 20.02 -9.04 0.65
N PHE A 223 18.78 -8.81 1.10
CA PHE A 223 18.47 -7.95 2.25
C PHE A 223 18.31 -8.74 3.55
N ALA A 224 18.47 -10.07 3.55
CA ALA A 224 18.33 -10.86 4.76
C ALA A 224 19.37 -10.46 5.82
N GLY A 225 18.89 -10.18 7.03
CA GLY A 225 19.72 -9.85 8.20
C GLY A 225 20.11 -8.39 8.30
N LEU A 226 19.93 -7.59 7.25
CA LEU A 226 20.17 -6.15 7.28
C LEU A 226 19.14 -5.45 8.15
N THR A 227 19.52 -4.34 8.77
CA THR A 227 18.57 -3.38 9.35
C THR A 227 17.87 -2.58 8.24
N VAL A 228 16.82 -1.83 8.58
CA VAL A 228 16.17 -0.95 7.58
C VAL A 228 17.16 0.12 7.11
N ASP A 229 17.93 0.73 8.01
CA ASP A 229 18.98 1.73 7.65
C ASP A 229 20.02 1.15 6.70
N GLU A 230 20.59 -0.02 7.04
CA GLU A 230 21.58 -0.70 6.19
C GLU A 230 21.02 -1.07 4.80
N ALA A 231 19.70 -1.23 4.68
CA ALA A 231 19.05 -1.52 3.41
C ALA A 231 18.77 -0.25 2.59
N ILE A 232 18.55 0.89 3.23
CA ILE A 232 18.35 2.19 2.58
C ILE A 232 19.68 2.74 2.03
N ASP A 233 20.78 2.53 2.76
CA ASP A 233 22.13 3.01 2.39
C ASP A 233 22.79 2.26 1.21
N ARG A 234 22.11 1.28 0.62
CA ARG A 234 22.64 0.40 -0.45
C ARG A 234 22.08 0.70 -1.82
#